data_AF-A0A0E3NUY0-F1
#
_entry.id   AF-A0A0E3NUY0-F1
#
_cell.length_a   1.000
_cell.length_b   1.000
_cell.length_c   1.000
_cell.angle_alpha   90.00
_cell.angle_beta   90.00
_cell.angle_gamma   90.00
#
_symmetry.space_group_name_H-M   'P 1'
#
loop_
_entity.id
_entity.type
_entity.pdbx_description
1 polymer ?
#
loop_
_entity_poly.entity_id
_entity_poly.type
_entity_poly.pdbx_seq_one_letter_code
_entity_poly.pdbx_strand_id
1 'polypeptide(L)'
;MRVCHSLLKFAYPEGVWTGLCENCLESTDKTRVKVEKEELAGTPGKCKLCGSKTDLYPVELRIPNFSKGVVTENTMLCKKCLDAAGESYVKFKREQAHGHRHH
;
A
#
# COMPACT_ATOMS: atom_id res chain seq x y z
N MET A 1 23.00 12.95 -14.29
CA MET A 1 22.67 11.72 -15.04
C MET A 1 22.70 10.58 -14.02
N ARG A 2 21.67 9.78 -13.75
CA ARG A 2 20.46 9.42 -14.49
C ARG A 2 19.28 9.41 -13.52
N VAL A 3 18.22 10.12 -13.89
CA VAL A 3 16.85 9.80 -13.46
C VAL A 3 16.66 8.30 -13.73
N CYS A 4 16.17 7.52 -12.76
CA CYS A 4 15.81 6.12 -12.97
C CYS A 4 14.66 6.07 -13.98
N HIS A 5 15.04 6.15 -15.24
CA HIS A 5 14.20 6.13 -16.41
C HIS A 5 14.50 4.82 -17.12
N SER A 6 14.10 3.71 -16.52
CA SER A 6 14.01 2.43 -17.20
C SER A 6 12.86 1.62 -16.59
N LEU A 7 11.72 1.73 -17.30
CA LEU A 7 10.76 0.64 -17.54
C LEU A 7 9.77 0.24 -16.43
N LEU A 8 9.29 1.17 -15.61
CA LEU A 8 8.00 0.98 -14.90
C LEU A 8 6.85 1.80 -15.52
N LYS A 9 6.93 2.08 -16.82
CA LYS A 9 5.84 2.73 -17.59
C LYS A 9 4.76 1.74 -18.09
N PHE A 10 4.77 0.47 -17.66
CA PHE A 10 3.81 -0.54 -18.13
C PHE A 10 3.01 -1.28 -17.05
N ALA A 11 3.22 -1.03 -15.75
CA ALA A 11 2.60 -1.88 -14.74
C ALA A 11 1.23 -1.40 -14.26
N TYR A 12 0.84 -0.13 -14.41
CA TYR A 12 -0.27 0.39 -13.62
C TYR A 12 -1.19 1.35 -14.41
N PRO A 13 -2.20 0.81 -15.14
CA PRO A 13 -3.22 1.61 -15.80
C PRO A 13 -4.06 2.40 -14.78
N GLU A 14 -4.69 3.49 -15.24
CA GLU A 14 -5.59 4.30 -14.42
C GLU A 14 -6.63 3.41 -13.71
N GLY A 15 -6.66 3.50 -12.38
CA GLY A 15 -7.35 2.55 -11.51
C GLY A 15 -6.42 1.74 -10.63
N VAL A 16 -5.11 1.76 -10.88
CA VAL A 16 -4.13 1.15 -10.00
C VAL A 16 -3.64 2.14 -8.94
N TRP A 17 -3.92 1.75 -7.71
CA TRP A 17 -3.29 2.18 -6.48
C TRP A 17 -1.87 2.74 -6.63
N THR A 18 -1.73 4.01 -6.30
CA THR A 18 -0.49 4.79 -6.36
C THR A 18 0.67 4.10 -5.66
N GLY A 19 1.56 3.46 -6.43
CA GLY A 19 2.99 3.30 -6.09
C GLY A 19 3.34 2.62 -4.77
N LEU A 20 2.44 1.81 -4.17
CA LEU A 20 2.77 1.06 -2.97
C LEU A 20 3.55 -0.20 -3.36
N CYS A 21 4.81 -0.28 -2.91
CA CYS A 21 5.62 -1.50 -3.04
C CYS A 21 5.07 -2.64 -2.16
N GLU A 22 5.60 -3.85 -2.29
CA GLU A 22 5.20 -5.02 -1.48
C GLU A 22 5.16 -4.71 0.02
N ASN A 23 6.21 -4.09 0.57
CA ASN A 23 6.27 -3.74 1.99
C ASN A 23 5.17 -2.74 2.38
N CYS A 24 4.82 -1.82 1.48
CA CYS A 24 3.75 -0.86 1.72
C CYS A 24 2.37 -1.54 1.71
N LEU A 25 2.15 -2.49 0.80
CA LEU A 25 0.93 -3.30 0.75
C LEU A 25 0.79 -4.14 2.01
N GLU A 26 1.86 -4.81 2.43
CA GLU A 26 1.87 -5.60 3.67
C GLU A 26 1.59 -4.74 4.91
N SER A 27 2.24 -3.58 5.04
CA SER A 27 1.98 -2.60 6.11
C SER A 27 0.52 -2.17 6.14
N THR A 28 -0.05 -1.89 4.97
CA THR A 28 -1.43 -1.41 4.87
C THR A 28 -2.45 -2.50 5.22
N ASP A 29 -2.22 -3.74 4.76
CA ASP A 29 -3.07 -4.89 5.12
C ASP A 29 -2.99 -5.22 6.62
N LYS A 30 -1.82 -5.11 7.24
CA LYS A 30 -1.67 -5.23 8.70
C LYS A 30 -2.51 -4.22 9.45
N THR A 31 -2.54 -2.96 9.00
CA THR A 31 -3.41 -1.95 9.60
C THR A 31 -4.88 -2.26 9.35
N ARG A 32 -5.27 -2.69 8.15
CA ARG A 32 -6.66 -3.10 7.84
C ARG A 32 -7.16 -4.15 8.83
N VAL A 33 -6.39 -5.22 9.03
CA VAL A 33 -6.73 -6.31 9.97
C VAL A 33 -6.86 -5.79 11.41
N LYS A 34 -5.98 -4.87 11.84
CA LYS A 34 -6.10 -4.24 13.17
C LYS A 34 -7.36 -3.40 13.29
N VAL A 35 -7.67 -2.57 12.30
CA VAL A 35 -8.87 -1.73 12.30
C VAL A 35 -10.14 -2.58 12.37
N GLU A 36 -10.20 -3.69 11.63
CA GLU A 36 -11.33 -4.63 11.66
C GLU A 36 -11.43 -5.39 12.99
N LYS A 37 -10.30 -5.84 13.54
CA LYS A 37 -10.30 -6.66 14.77
C LYS A 37 -10.53 -5.85 16.04
N GLU A 38 -9.99 -4.63 16.08
CA GLU A 38 -10.01 -3.76 17.27
C GLU A 38 -11.09 -2.69 17.19
N GLU A 39 -11.93 -2.68 16.13
CA GLU A 39 -13.01 -1.71 15.90
C GLU A 39 -12.53 -0.26 16.12
N LEU A 40 -11.32 0.05 15.61
CA LEU A 40 -10.69 1.34 15.85
C LEU A 40 -11.58 2.46 15.31
N ALA A 41 -11.78 3.50 16.12
CA ALA A 41 -12.41 4.72 15.65
C ALA A 41 -11.47 5.45 14.69
N GLY A 42 -11.95 5.77 13.49
CA GLY A 42 -11.21 6.60 12.56
C GLY A 42 -11.22 8.06 12.98
N THR A 43 -10.25 8.81 12.48
CA THR A 43 -10.12 10.25 12.73
C THR A 43 -10.50 11.03 11.46
N PRO A 44 -11.34 12.06 11.54
CA PRO A 44 -11.75 12.81 10.36
C PRO A 44 -10.55 13.54 9.75
N GLY A 45 -10.32 13.36 8.46
CA GLY A 45 -9.22 14.01 7.77
C GLY A 45 -9.25 13.81 6.26
N LYS A 46 -8.17 14.22 5.59
CA LYS A 46 -7.95 13.97 4.16
C LYS A 46 -7.05 12.75 3.94
N CYS A 47 -7.57 11.72 3.27
CA CYS A 47 -6.82 10.51 2.95
C CYS A 47 -5.59 10.86 2.10
N LYS A 48 -4.41 10.40 2.50
CA LYS A 48 -3.17 10.68 1.77
C LYS A 48 -3.13 10.03 0.38
N LEU A 49 -3.82 8.90 0.20
CA LEU A 49 -3.78 8.11 -1.03
C LEU A 49 -4.81 8.58 -2.07
N CYS A 50 -6.10 8.64 -1.71
CA CYS A 50 -7.15 9.03 -2.66
C CYS A 50 -7.63 10.49 -2.51
N GLY A 51 -7.18 11.20 -1.48
CA GLY A 51 -7.56 12.60 -1.23
C GLY A 51 -8.99 12.81 -0.70
N SER A 52 -9.76 11.75 -0.46
CA SER A 52 -11.12 11.85 0.09
C SER A 52 -11.10 12.40 1.53
N LYS A 53 -12.14 13.16 1.89
CA LYS A 53 -12.35 13.65 3.27
C LYS A 53 -13.29 12.69 3.99
N THR A 54 -12.77 11.91 4.93
CA THR A 54 -13.53 10.86 5.65
C THR A 54 -12.74 10.43 6.88
N ASP A 55 -13.20 9.40 7.57
CA ASP A 55 -12.50 8.80 8.69
C ASP A 55 -11.25 8.05 8.21
N LEU A 56 -10.13 8.39 8.85
CA LEU A 56 -8.80 7.92 8.52
C LEU A 56 -8.19 7.15 9.67
N TYR A 57 -7.33 6.22 9.29
CA TYR A 57 -6.64 5.31 10.16
C TYR A 57 -5.14 5.51 9.99
N PRO A 58 -4.38 5.53 11.11
CA PRO A 58 -2.94 5.64 11.07
C PRO A 58 -2.34 4.34 10.51
N VAL A 59 -1.50 4.48 9.49
CA VAL A 59 -0.77 3.39 8.85
C VAL A 59 0.71 3.67 8.97
N GLU A 60 1.43 2.69 9.51
CA GLU A 60 2.89 2.70 9.55
C GLU A 60 3.43 1.99 8.29
N LEU A 61 3.85 2.77 7.30
CA LEU A 61 4.41 2.27 6.04
C LEU A 61 5.91 2.00 6.19
N ARG A 62 6.34 0.85 5.71
CA ARG A 62 7.77 0.49 5.58
C ARG A 62 8.21 0.68 4.14
N ILE A 63 8.80 1.83 3.85
CA ILE A 63 9.17 2.26 2.50
C ILE A 63 10.64 1.92 2.23
N PRO A 64 10.95 1.11 1.19
CA PRO A 64 12.31 0.90 0.74
C PRO A 64 12.93 2.21 0.25
N ASN A 65 14.10 2.55 0.79
CA ASN A 65 14.91 3.71 0.48
C ASN A 65 16.31 3.27 0.07
N PHE A 66 16.76 3.70 -1.10
CA PHE A 66 18.03 3.25 -1.66
C PHE A 66 19.25 3.60 -0.80
N SER A 67 19.22 4.71 -0.06
CA SER A 67 20.36 5.17 0.75
C SER A 67 20.28 4.73 2.21
N LYS A 68 19.06 4.58 2.75
CA LYS A 68 18.81 4.35 4.17
C LYS A 68 18.26 2.95 4.49
N GLY A 69 18.13 2.08 3.50
CA GLY A 69 17.52 0.76 3.68
C GLY A 69 16.00 0.87 3.74
N VAL A 70 15.36 0.48 4.84
CA VAL A 70 13.89 0.62 4.99
C VAL A 70 13.60 1.78 5.93
N VAL A 71 12.80 2.74 5.47
CA VAL A 71 12.35 3.89 6.27
C VAL A 71 10.90 3.67 6.68
N THR A 72 10.60 3.96 7.94
CA THR A 72 9.24 3.92 8.47
C THR A 72 8.61 5.31 8.35
N GLU A 73 7.44 5.40 7.72
CA GLU A 73 6.64 6.62 7.63
C GLU A 73 5.22 6.40 8.11
N ASN A 74 4.71 7.33 8.91
CA ASN A 74 3.32 7.33 9.38
C ASN A 74 2.45 8.15 8.43
N THR A 75 1.35 7.56 7.96
CA THR A 75 0.38 8.20 7.08
C THR A 75 -1.05 7.92 7.54
N MET A 76 -2.02 8.67 7.01
CA MET A 76 -3.43 8.53 7.34
C MET A 76 -4.21 8.11 6.08
N LEU A 77 -4.78 6.89 6.12
CA LEU A 77 -5.52 6.31 5.01
C LEU A 77 -6.98 6.06 5.40
N CYS A 78 -7.91 6.24 4.47
CA CYS A 78 -9.31 5.90 4.70
C CYS A 78 -9.54 4.39 4.61
N LYS A 79 -10.63 3.90 5.20
CA LYS A 79 -10.99 2.47 5.19
C LYS A 79 -11.05 1.88 3.77
N LYS A 80 -11.69 2.59 2.84
CA LYS A 80 -11.75 2.18 1.42
C LYS A 80 -10.37 1.97 0.81
N CYS A 81 -9.42 2.82 1.21
CA CYS A 81 -8.05 2.59 0.79
C CYS A 81 -7.52 1.33 1.49
N LEU A 82 -7.55 1.23 2.81
CA LEU A 82 -7.10 0.01 3.50
C LEU A 82 -7.62 -1.30 2.88
N ASP A 83 -8.92 -1.36 2.57
CA ASP A 83 -9.58 -2.53 1.97
C ASP A 83 -8.99 -2.92 0.60
N ALA A 84 -8.90 -1.96 -0.32
CA ALA A 84 -8.32 -2.20 -1.64
C ALA A 84 -6.82 -2.56 -1.57
N ALA A 85 -6.11 -2.16 -0.50
CA ALA A 85 -4.74 -2.61 -0.22
C ALA A 85 -4.70 -4.10 0.07
N GLY A 86 -5.58 -4.54 0.95
CA GLY A 86 -5.68 -5.92 1.37
C GLY A 86 -6.01 -6.82 0.18
N GLU A 87 -6.98 -6.42 -0.64
CA GLU A 87 -7.32 -7.14 -1.87
C GLU A 87 -6.12 -7.25 -2.83
N SER A 88 -5.42 -6.14 -3.04
CA SER A 88 -4.23 -6.10 -3.89
C SER A 88 -3.09 -6.97 -3.33
N TYR A 89 -2.89 -6.95 -2.02
CA TYR A 89 -1.88 -7.77 -1.34
C TYR A 89 -2.20 -9.27 -1.46
N VAL A 90 -3.46 -9.67 -1.24
CA VAL A 90 -3.90 -11.06 -1.41
C VAL A 90 -3.71 -11.52 -2.86
N LYS A 91 -4.08 -10.69 -3.84
CA LYS A 91 -3.88 -11.00 -5.25
C LYS A 91 -2.39 -11.19 -5.58
N PHE A 92 -1.55 -10.27 -5.12
CA PHE A 92 -0.11 -10.34 -5.31
C PHE A 92 0.50 -11.61 -4.70
N LYS A 93 0.10 -12.00 -3.48
CA LYS A 93 0.57 -13.25 -2.85
C LYS A 93 0.13 -14.50 -3.63
N ARG A 94 -1.08 -14.49 -4.22
CA ARG A 94 -1.54 -15.57 -5.09
C ARG A 94 -0.71 -15.63 -6.37
N GLU A 95 -0.43 -14.51 -7.03
CA GLU A 95 0.38 -14.48 -8.24
C GLU A 95 1.83 -14.95 -7.98
N GLN A 96 2.43 -14.58 -6.85
CA GLN A 96 3.75 -15.09 -6.44
C GLN A 96 3.76 -16.61 -6.23
N ALA A 97 2.70 -17.17 -5.64
CA ALA A 97 2.58 -18.62 -5.44
C ALA A 97 2.42 -19.39 -6.77
N HIS A 98 1.86 -18.76 -7.80
CA HIS A 98 1.65 -19.36 -9.12
C HIS A 98 2.83 -19.10 -10.09
N GLY A 99 3.61 -18.04 -9.88
CA GLY A 99 4.71 -17.61 -10.76
C GLY A 99 6.01 -18.42 -10.67
N HIS A 100 6.16 -19.33 -9.70
CA HIS A 100 7.31 -20.24 -9.58
C HIS A 100 7.22 -21.50 -10.49
N ARG A 101 6.46 -21.43 -11.60
CA ARG A 101 6.26 -22.56 -12.54
C ARG A 101 6.46 -22.22 -14.02
N HIS A 102 7.39 -21.32 -14.35
CA HIS A 102 7.84 -21.18 -15.75
C HIS A 102 9.37 -21.14 -15.80
N HIS A 103 9.93 -22.31 -16.12
CA HIS A 103 11.31 -22.54 -16.55
C HIS A 103 11.28 -22.90 -18.04
#